data_AF-A0A1I1IEK5-F1
#
_entry.id   AF-A0A1I1IEK5-F1
#
_cell.length_a   1.000
_cell.length_b   1.000
_cell.length_c   1.000
_cell.angle_alpha   90.00
_cell.angle_beta   90.00
_cell.angle_gamma   90.00
#
_symmetry.space_group_name_H-M   'P 1'
#
loop_
_entity.id
_entity.type
_entity.pdbx_description
1 polymer ?
#
loop_
_entity_poly.entity_id
_entity_poly.type
_entity_poly.pdbx_seq_one_letter_code
_entity_poly.pdbx_strand_id
1 'polypeptide(L)'
;MAIHASSASARLKNPVQSEIPASQKAIALIGSRLIELRVNRRSEQFAELVGMARMAHTLGAISAADYADLLSDLNDLIGEGVARG
;
A
#
# COMPACT_ATOMS: atom_id res chain seq x y z
N MET A 1 -24.65 -47.63 -11.72
CA MET A 1 -23.42 -47.01 -12.24
C MET A 1 -23.46 -45.53 -11.87
N ALA A 2 -22.83 -45.16 -10.77
CA ALA A 2 -22.72 -43.77 -10.34
C ALA A 2 -21.51 -43.14 -11.04
N ILE A 3 -21.76 -42.19 -11.93
CA ILE A 3 -20.71 -41.44 -12.62
C ILE A 3 -20.18 -40.42 -11.61
N HIS A 4 -18.99 -40.69 -11.08
CA HIS A 4 -18.26 -39.78 -10.22
C HIS A 4 -18.04 -38.45 -10.95
N ALA A 5 -18.50 -37.35 -10.35
CA ALA A 5 -18.23 -36.00 -10.77
C ALA A 5 -16.74 -35.67 -10.53
N SER A 6 -15.88 -36.00 -11.49
CA SER A 6 -14.48 -35.56 -11.55
C SER A 6 -14.35 -34.11 -12.03
N SER A 7 -15.02 -33.17 -11.36
CA SER A 7 -15.00 -31.75 -11.72
C SER A 7 -14.83 -30.84 -10.51
N ALA A 8 -13.87 -31.17 -9.63
CA ALA A 8 -13.45 -30.28 -8.54
C ALA A 8 -11.93 -30.10 -8.41
N SER A 9 -11.11 -30.66 -9.32
CA SER A 9 -9.63 -30.51 -9.28
C SER A 9 -9.05 -29.72 -10.47
N ALA A 10 -9.90 -29.08 -11.28
CA ALA A 10 -9.45 -28.24 -12.40
C ALA A 10 -9.29 -26.75 -12.05
N ARG A 11 -9.28 -26.39 -10.76
CA ARG A 11 -8.96 -25.01 -10.36
C ARG A 11 -7.44 -24.85 -10.25
N LEU A 12 -6.91 -24.09 -11.21
CA LEU A 12 -5.72 -23.25 -11.10
C LEU A 12 -4.37 -23.90 -11.43
N LYS A 13 -4.27 -24.60 -12.57
CA LYS A 13 -3.08 -24.47 -13.43
C LYS A 13 -3.37 -23.42 -14.51
N ASN A 14 -3.43 -22.15 -14.11
CA ASN A 14 -3.35 -21.05 -15.06
C ASN A 14 -1.92 -20.49 -14.95
N PRO A 15 -1.06 -20.55 -16.00
CA PRO A 15 0.30 -20.05 -15.94
C PRO A 15 0.40 -18.51 -15.97
N VAL A 16 -0.67 -17.81 -15.63
CA VAL A 16 -0.71 -16.35 -15.51
C VAL A 16 -1.26 -15.99 -14.13
N GLN A 17 -0.57 -16.38 -13.07
CA GLN A 17 -0.51 -15.45 -11.95
C GLN A 17 0.25 -14.24 -12.50
N SER A 18 -0.46 -13.23 -12.99
CA SER A 18 0.13 -11.92 -13.17
C SER A 18 0.67 -11.51 -11.80
N GLU A 19 1.95 -11.73 -11.57
CA GLU A 19 2.60 -11.28 -10.35
C GLU A 19 2.36 -9.78 -10.25
N ILE A 20 1.68 -9.37 -9.18
CA ILE A 20 1.45 -7.95 -8.90
C ILE A 20 2.82 -7.28 -8.88
N PRO A 21 3.07 -6.26 -9.72
CA PRO A 21 4.34 -5.54 -9.76
C PRO A 21 4.74 -5.07 -8.37
N ALA A 22 6.05 -5.11 -8.08
CA ALA A 22 6.56 -4.67 -6.78
C ALA A 22 6.17 -3.23 -6.45
N SER A 23 6.06 -2.36 -7.47
CA SER A 23 5.55 -0.99 -7.32
C SER A 23 4.11 -0.95 -6.82
N GLN A 24 3.22 -1.76 -7.39
CA GLN A 24 1.83 -1.84 -6.93
C GLN A 24 1.73 -2.38 -5.49
N LYS A 25 2.59 -3.35 -5.12
CA LYS A 25 2.67 -3.84 -3.73
C LYS A 25 3.12 -2.73 -2.78
N ALA A 26 4.16 -1.97 -3.15
CA ALA A 26 4.66 -0.85 -2.36
C ALA A 26 3.59 0.24 -2.18
N ILE A 27 2.90 0.62 -3.25
CA ILE A 27 1.80 1.59 -3.22
C ILE A 27 0.68 1.10 -2.28
N ALA A 28 0.27 -0.18 -2.39
CA ALA A 28 -0.77 -0.73 -1.53
C ALA A 28 -0.38 -0.71 -0.04
N LEU A 29 0.87 -1.04 0.28
CA LEU A 29 1.39 -1.01 1.66
C LEU A 29 1.47 0.41 2.22
N ILE A 30 1.92 1.39 1.42
CA ILE A 30 1.92 2.80 1.82
C ILE A 30 0.48 3.27 2.07
N GLY A 31 -0.46 2.92 1.17
CA GLY A 31 -1.87 3.26 1.32
C GLY A 31 -2.51 2.68 2.58
N SER A 32 -2.23 1.42 2.93
CA SER A 32 -2.77 0.83 4.16
C SER A 32 -2.26 1.53 5.42
N ARG A 33 -0.98 1.90 5.45
CA ARG A 33 -0.38 2.65 6.57
C ARG A 33 -0.90 4.07 6.67
N LEU A 34 -1.18 4.72 5.54
CA LEU A 34 -1.79 6.06 5.52
C LEU A 34 -3.19 6.05 6.18
N ILE A 35 -3.99 5.01 5.92
CA ILE A 35 -5.30 4.85 6.56
C ILE A 35 -5.14 4.71 8.07
N GLU A 36 -4.22 3.85 8.53
CA GLU A 36 -3.93 3.67 9.96
C GLU A 36 -3.51 4.99 10.62
N LEU A 37 -2.62 5.75 9.98
CA LEU A 37 -2.19 7.07 10.46
C LEU A 37 -3.35 8.06 10.55
N ARG A 38 -4.23 8.10 9.55
CA ARG A 38 -5.37 9.04 9.52
C ARG A 38 -6.39 8.75 10.63
N VAL A 39 -6.50 7.50 11.08
CA VAL A 39 -7.34 7.08 12.21
C VAL A 39 -6.66 7.35 13.54
N ASN A 40 -5.42 6.88 13.73
CA ASN A 40 -4.76 6.88 15.04
C ASN A 40 -4.03 8.17 15.38
N ARG A 41 -3.60 8.94 14.36
CA ARG A 41 -2.89 10.23 14.50
C ARG A 41 -1.61 10.17 15.35
N ARG A 42 -0.88 9.05 15.31
CA ARG A 42 0.38 8.88 16.07
C ARG A 42 1.60 9.36 15.28
N SER A 43 2.50 10.08 15.94
CA SER A 43 3.73 10.61 15.34
C SER A 43 4.68 9.51 14.84
N GLU A 44 4.74 8.37 15.55
CA GLU A 44 5.57 7.22 15.15
C GLU A 44 5.15 6.63 13.79
N GLN A 45 3.84 6.52 13.55
CA GLN A 45 3.28 6.02 12.29
C GLN A 45 3.58 6.97 11.13
N PHE A 46 3.60 8.28 11.39
CA PHE A 46 4.01 9.26 10.38
C PHE A 46 5.48 9.07 10.02
N ALA A 47 6.37 8.95 11.00
CA ALA A 47 7.80 8.75 10.74
C ALA A 47 8.04 7.45 9.95
N GLU A 48 7.33 6.37 10.31
CA GLU A 48 7.34 5.10 9.54
C GLU A 48 6.92 5.33 8.09
N LEU A 49 5.79 6.02 7.87
CA LEU A 49 5.22 6.24 6.55
C LEU A 49 6.11 7.11 5.65
N VAL A 50 6.75 8.15 6.22
CA VAL A 50 7.75 8.96 5.51
C VAL A 50 8.96 8.11 5.12
N GLY A 51 9.42 7.23 6.01
CA GLY A 51 10.50 6.29 5.72
C GLY A 51 10.14 5.34 4.58
N MET A 52 8.93 4.78 4.59
CA MET A 52 8.42 3.90 3.52
C MET A 52 8.30 4.63 2.18
N ALA A 53 7.74 5.85 2.17
CA ALA A 53 7.63 6.66 0.97
C ALA A 53 9.01 6.95 0.35
N ARG A 54 10.01 7.29 1.19
CA ARG A 54 11.38 7.52 0.75
C ARG A 54 12.00 6.27 0.12
N MET A 55 11.80 5.11 0.74
CA MET A 55 12.29 3.83 0.21
C MET A 55 11.62 3.49 -1.12
N ALA A 56 10.30 3.65 -1.22
CA ALA A 56 9.55 3.42 -2.46
C ALA A 56 10.02 4.33 -3.60
N HIS A 57 10.27 5.61 -3.32
CA HIS A 57 10.83 6.53 -4.31
C HIS A 57 12.24 6.12 -4.75
N THR A 58 13.11 5.78 -3.79
CA THR A 58 14.50 5.36 -4.06
C THR A 58 14.56 4.10 -4.94
N LEU A 59 13.62 3.18 -4.74
CA LEU A 59 13.50 1.95 -5.52
C LEU A 59 12.74 2.13 -6.86
N GLY A 60 12.29 3.35 -7.18
CA GLY A 60 11.54 3.65 -8.40
C GLY A 60 10.11 3.13 -8.41
N ALA A 61 9.55 2.78 -7.24
CA ALA A 61 8.17 2.31 -7.12
C ALA A 61 7.13 3.44 -7.25
N ILE A 62 7.53 4.68 -6.93
CA ILE A 62 6.72 5.90 -7.09
C ILE A 62 7.55 7.00 -7.73
N SER A 63 6.91 7.89 -8.50
CA SER A 63 7.61 8.99 -9.15
C SER A 63 8.05 10.06 -8.14
N ALA A 64 8.95 10.96 -8.56
CA ALA A 64 9.35 12.09 -7.72
C ALA A 64 8.19 13.05 -7.43
N ALA A 65 7.25 13.20 -8.38
CA ALA A 65 6.06 14.01 -8.20
C ALA A 65 5.13 13.39 -7.16
N ASP A 66 4.81 12.10 -7.31
CA ASP A 66 3.94 11.39 -6.35
C ASP A 66 4.54 11.39 -4.94
N TYR A 67 5.87 11.28 -4.84
CA TYR A 67 6.58 11.36 -3.56
C TYR A 67 6.46 12.75 -2.93
N ALA A 68 6.62 13.82 -3.72
CA ALA A 68 6.48 15.19 -3.22
C ALA A 68 5.04 15.50 -2.77
N ASP A 69 4.05 15.09 -3.57
CA ASP A 69 2.63 15.26 -3.26
C ASP A 69 2.27 14.50 -1.97
N LEU A 70 2.70 13.24 -1.84
CA LEU A 70 2.49 12.44 -0.63
C LEU A 70 3.10 13.09 0.62
N LEU A 71 4.30 13.66 0.52
CA LEU A 71 4.92 14.36 1.66
C LEU A 71 4.16 15.64 2.03
N SER A 72 3.63 16.36 1.05
CA SER A 72 2.79 17.53 1.31
C SER A 72 1.53 17.14 2.07
N ASP A 73 0.80 16.14 1.55
CA ASP A 73 -0.43 15.64 2.17
C ASP A 73 -0.20 15.13 3.61
N LEU A 74 0.93 14.46 3.85
CA LEU A 74 1.31 13.98 5.16
C LEU A 74 1.60 15.12 6.15
N ASN A 75 2.28 16.18 5.70
CA ASN A 75 2.54 17.35 6.55
C ASN A 75 1.23 18.07 6.92
N ASP A 76 0.31 18.21 5.96
CA ASP A 76 -1.01 18.80 6.20
C ASP A 76 -1.81 17.96 7.20
N LEU A 77 -1.74 16.62 7.08
CA LEU A 77 -2.40 15.68 7.99
C LEU A 77 -1.93 15.82 9.45
N ILE A 78 -0.63 16.08 9.68
CA ILE A 78 -0.10 16.37 11.01
C ILE A 78 -0.56 17.74 11.50
N GLY A 79 -0.50 18.77 10.63
CA GLY A 79 -0.98 20.11 10.97
C GLY A 79 -2.45 20.12 11.42
N GLU A 80 -3.30 19.37 10.72
CA GLU A 80 -4.70 19.14 11.10
C GLU A 80 -4.85 18.43 12.45
N GLY A 81 -3.98 17.47 12.76
CA GLY A 81 -4.00 16.74 14.03
C GLY A 81 -3.64 17.63 15.22
N VAL A 82 -2.71 18.57 15.05
CA VAL A 82 -2.33 19.57 16.06
C VAL A 82 -3.43 20.61 16.26
N ALA A 83 -4.14 21.02 15.21
CA ALA A 83 -5.21 22.02 15.31
C ALA A 83 -6.50 21.50 15.97
N ARG A 84 -6.68 20.17 16.05
CA ARG A 84 -7.85 19.51 16.65
C ARG A 84 -7.57 18.91 18.04
N GLY A 85 -6.38 19.14 18.59
CA GLY A 85 -5.97 18.73 19.94
C GLY A 85 -6.21 19.82 20.98
#